data_AF-A0A8T3R6N0-F1
#
_entry.id   AF-A0A8T3R6N0-F1
#
_cell.length_a   1.000
_cell.length_b   1.000
_cell.length_c   1.000
_cell.angle_alpha   90.00
_cell.angle_beta   90.00
_cell.angle_gamma   90.00
#
_symmetry.space_group_name_H-M   'P 1'
#
loop_
_entity.id
_entity.type
_entity.pdbx_description
1 polymer ?
#
loop_
_entity_poly.entity_id
_entity_poly.type
_entity_poly.pdbx_seq_one_letter_code
_entity_poly.pdbx_strand_id
1 'polypeptide(L)'
;MLSPAIDWLLDSGEPLVRYRALVELAGASAKDGRAVDARRRILDGPIVRTLLTGPADAVGSRRHPYSKWGGAHWRLVSLMDLGVPPENVPGVPEQIEPVFGWLTGRAHRRNVPVIRGLARRCASIEGNALAVAVHFGLAGDPRSKLMADGLVAWQWPDGGWNCDRREEAHHASFHETHPAMRGLAAFGRATGDASATAAANRAAEFILRHRVCFRERTGDPLSAQAVKLHYPPYWHYDFFAGL
;
A
#
# COMPACT_ATOMS: atom_id res chain seq x y z
N MET A 1 -8.37 -34.10 5.23
CA MET A 1 -9.46 -33.12 4.99
C MET A 1 -8.92 -31.76 5.33
N LEU A 2 -9.19 -30.76 4.49
CA LEU A 2 -8.88 -29.37 4.81
C LEU A 2 -9.79 -28.91 5.96
N SER A 3 -9.45 -27.80 6.61
CA SER A 3 -10.31 -27.28 7.68
C SER A 3 -11.62 -26.76 7.07
N PRO A 4 -12.75 -26.79 7.79
CA PRO A 4 -14.01 -26.23 7.30
C PRO A 4 -13.91 -24.77 6.87
N ALA A 5 -12.98 -24.01 7.44
CA ALA A 5 -12.70 -22.63 7.06
C ALA A 5 -12.03 -22.55 5.67
N ILE A 6 -11.12 -23.47 5.35
CA ILE A 6 -10.51 -23.54 4.02
C ILE A 6 -11.54 -23.96 2.99
N ASP A 7 -12.38 -24.96 3.30
CA ASP A 7 -13.44 -25.40 2.38
C ASP A 7 -14.41 -24.25 2.07
N TRP A 8 -14.80 -23.47 3.09
CA TRP A 8 -15.60 -22.26 2.91
C TRP A 8 -14.95 -21.22 1.97
N LEU A 9 -13.62 -21.03 2.06
CA LEU A 9 -12.88 -20.13 1.17
C LEU A 9 -12.79 -20.68 -0.26
N LEU A 10 -12.64 -22.00 -0.41
CA LEU A 10 -12.61 -22.68 -1.71
C LEU A 10 -13.95 -22.62 -2.43
N ASP A 11 -15.06 -22.53 -1.69
CA ASP A 11 -16.42 -22.37 -2.22
C ASP A 11 -16.83 -20.90 -2.42
N SER A 12 -15.92 -19.95 -2.18
CA SER A 12 -16.23 -18.52 -2.27
C SER A 12 -16.71 -18.10 -3.67
N GLY A 13 -17.74 -17.26 -3.72
CA GLY A 13 -18.19 -16.62 -4.96
C GLY A 13 -17.17 -15.65 -5.57
N GLU A 14 -16.10 -15.31 -4.85
CA GLU A 14 -15.01 -14.46 -5.32
C GLU A 14 -13.85 -15.32 -5.88
N PRO A 15 -13.61 -15.33 -7.21
CA PRO A 15 -12.56 -16.13 -7.83
C PRO A 15 -11.16 -15.83 -7.28
N LEU A 16 -10.87 -14.59 -6.88
CA LEU A 16 -9.61 -14.25 -6.24
C LEU A 16 -9.42 -15.00 -4.92
N VAL A 17 -10.45 -15.01 -4.05
CA VAL A 17 -10.40 -15.72 -2.76
C VAL A 17 -10.17 -17.20 -2.98
N ARG A 18 -10.90 -17.81 -3.94
CA ARG A 18 -10.72 -19.22 -4.29
C ARG A 18 -9.32 -19.52 -4.79
N TYR A 19 -8.77 -18.69 -5.68
CA TYR A 19 -7.42 -18.86 -6.20
C TYR A 19 -6.38 -18.84 -5.07
N ARG A 20 -6.45 -17.85 -4.17
CA ARG A 20 -5.54 -17.72 -3.04
C ARG A 20 -5.70 -18.90 -2.08
N ALA A 21 -6.93 -19.31 -1.75
CA ALA A 21 -7.19 -20.47 -0.91
C ALA A 21 -6.63 -21.77 -1.51
N LEU A 22 -6.77 -21.97 -2.82
CA LEU A 22 -6.21 -23.13 -3.52
C LEU A 22 -4.68 -23.19 -3.40
N VAL A 23 -4.00 -22.08 -3.73
CA VAL A 23 -2.54 -22.07 -3.84
C VAL A 23 -1.87 -21.95 -2.47
N GLU A 24 -2.36 -21.06 -1.61
CA GLU A 24 -1.67 -20.67 -0.36
C GLU A 24 -2.11 -21.48 0.85
N LEU A 25 -3.36 -21.97 0.88
CA LEU A 25 -3.90 -22.70 2.04
C LEU A 25 -4.04 -24.21 1.76
N ALA A 26 -4.47 -24.58 0.56
CA ALA A 26 -4.63 -25.98 0.17
C ALA A 26 -3.38 -26.57 -0.52
N GLY A 27 -2.35 -25.76 -0.78
CA GLY A 27 -1.09 -26.19 -1.37
C GLY A 27 -1.17 -26.66 -2.82
N ALA A 28 -2.22 -26.27 -3.55
CA ALA A 28 -2.35 -26.59 -4.96
C ALA A 28 -1.27 -25.86 -5.79
N SER A 29 -0.71 -26.55 -6.78
CA SER A 29 0.16 -25.89 -7.76
C SER A 29 -0.60 -24.81 -8.51
N ALA A 30 0.06 -23.70 -8.86
CA ALA A 30 -0.51 -22.68 -9.75
C ALA A 30 -0.88 -23.22 -11.15
N LYS A 31 -0.42 -24.43 -11.49
CA LYS A 31 -0.76 -25.17 -12.71
C LYS A 31 -1.96 -26.13 -12.54
N ASP A 32 -2.49 -26.31 -11.34
CA ASP A 32 -3.73 -27.05 -11.08
C ASP A 32 -4.88 -26.41 -11.88
N GLY A 33 -5.70 -27.23 -12.55
CA GLY A 33 -6.79 -26.74 -13.40
C GLY A 33 -7.78 -25.83 -12.66
N ARG A 34 -8.05 -26.09 -11.37
CA ARG A 34 -8.92 -25.25 -10.54
C ARG A 34 -8.28 -23.91 -10.23
N ALA A 35 -6.97 -23.90 -9.95
CA ALA A 35 -6.23 -22.67 -9.70
C ALA A 35 -6.15 -21.82 -10.97
N VAL A 36 -5.90 -22.45 -12.13
CA VAL A 36 -5.89 -21.77 -13.43
C VAL A 36 -7.27 -21.18 -13.77
N ASP A 37 -8.36 -21.94 -13.58
CA ASP A 37 -9.73 -21.43 -13.81
C ASP A 37 -10.04 -20.24 -12.90
N ALA A 38 -9.81 -20.39 -11.59
CA ALA A 38 -10.04 -19.32 -10.62
C ALA A 38 -9.22 -18.06 -10.96
N ARG A 39 -7.95 -18.22 -11.34
CA ARG A 39 -7.07 -17.11 -11.74
C ARG A 39 -7.57 -16.37 -12.98
N ARG A 40 -8.05 -17.09 -14.00
CA ARG A 40 -8.59 -16.47 -15.22
C ARG A 40 -9.83 -15.63 -14.95
N ARG A 41 -10.61 -16.01 -13.95
CA ARG A 41 -11.88 -15.36 -13.59
C ARG A 41 -11.74 -14.27 -12.53
N ILE A 42 -10.53 -13.95 -12.07
CA ILE A 42 -10.29 -12.93 -11.02
C ILE A 42 -11.00 -11.61 -11.33
N LEU A 43 -10.99 -11.17 -12.59
CA LEU A 43 -11.61 -9.89 -12.99
C LEU A 43 -13.14 -9.92 -12.99
N ASP A 44 -13.73 -11.10 -13.14
CA ASP A 44 -15.18 -11.28 -13.14
C ASP A 44 -15.75 -11.29 -11.70
N GLY A 45 -14.87 -11.41 -10.71
CA GLY A 45 -15.22 -11.39 -9.30
C GLY A 45 -15.87 -10.06 -8.89
N PRO A 46 -16.93 -10.09 -8.06
CA PRO A 46 -17.62 -8.88 -7.66
C PRO A 46 -16.69 -7.85 -6.99
N ILE A 47 -15.74 -8.29 -6.16
CA ILE A 47 -14.83 -7.38 -5.45
C ILE A 47 -13.88 -6.70 -6.45
N VAL A 48 -13.20 -7.49 -7.28
CA VAL A 48 -12.20 -6.97 -8.23
C VAL A 48 -12.87 -6.08 -9.28
N ARG A 49 -14.03 -6.50 -9.80
CA ARG A 49 -14.81 -5.70 -10.74
C ARG A 49 -15.20 -4.34 -10.15
N THR A 50 -15.73 -4.31 -8.92
CA THR A 50 -16.09 -3.05 -8.25
C THR A 50 -14.86 -2.16 -8.03
N LEU A 51 -13.71 -2.73 -7.66
CA LEU A 51 -12.48 -1.96 -7.49
C LEU A 51 -11.94 -1.41 -8.82
N LEU A 52 -12.14 -2.10 -9.95
CA LEU A 52 -11.70 -1.63 -11.26
C LEU A 52 -12.61 -0.55 -11.85
N THR A 53 -13.93 -0.75 -11.78
CA THR A 53 -14.89 0.23 -12.34
C THR A 53 -15.02 1.46 -11.46
N GLY A 54 -14.74 1.32 -10.16
CA GLY A 54 -15.14 2.31 -9.18
C GLY A 54 -16.66 2.34 -8.98
N PRO A 55 -17.16 3.19 -8.07
CA PRO A 55 -18.59 3.36 -7.86
C PRO A 55 -19.26 3.86 -9.16
N ALA A 56 -20.55 3.53 -9.38
CA ALA A 56 -21.24 3.79 -10.66
C ALA A 56 -21.33 5.29 -11.04
N ASP A 57 -21.12 6.18 -10.06
CA ASP A 57 -20.98 7.63 -10.25
C ASP A 57 -19.56 8.04 -10.70
N ALA A 58 -18.60 7.12 -10.85
CA ALA A 58 -17.20 7.39 -11.19
C ALA A 58 -16.94 7.60 -12.68
N VAL A 59 -17.78 7.06 -13.58
CA VAL A 59 -17.63 7.29 -15.03
C VAL A 59 -18.03 8.74 -15.34
N GLY A 60 -17.03 9.62 -15.39
CA GLY A 60 -17.23 11.06 -15.63
C GLY A 60 -17.38 11.93 -14.38
N SER A 61 -17.30 11.40 -13.15
CA SER A 61 -17.24 12.29 -11.98
C SER A 61 -15.84 12.86 -11.77
N ARG A 62 -15.80 14.17 -11.54
CA ARG A 62 -14.63 14.97 -11.14
C ARG A 62 -14.15 14.63 -9.70
N ARG A 63 -14.27 13.37 -9.28
CA ARG A 63 -13.96 12.95 -7.92
C ARG A 63 -12.44 12.90 -7.74
N HIS A 64 -11.94 13.61 -6.73
CA HIS A 64 -10.50 13.71 -6.48
C HIS A 64 -9.88 12.31 -6.29
N PRO A 65 -8.68 12.01 -6.85
CA PRO A 65 -8.08 10.67 -6.80
C PRO A 65 -7.93 10.08 -5.40
N TYR A 66 -7.75 10.94 -4.39
CA TYR A 66 -7.65 10.56 -2.97
C TYR A 66 -8.98 10.37 -2.23
N SER A 67 -10.12 10.70 -2.84
CA SER A 67 -11.42 10.75 -2.15
C SER A 67 -11.58 9.59 -1.16
N LYS A 68 -11.67 9.94 0.13
CA LYS A 68 -11.35 9.02 1.23
C LYS A 68 -12.14 7.72 1.08
N TRP A 69 -11.43 6.60 1.10
CA TRP A 69 -11.92 5.22 0.96
C TRP A 69 -12.54 4.79 -0.39
N GLY A 70 -12.76 5.70 -1.34
CA GLY A 70 -13.41 5.35 -2.62
C GLY A 70 -12.71 5.86 -3.88
N GLY A 71 -11.72 6.75 -3.74
CA GLY A 71 -10.95 7.29 -4.84
C GLY A 71 -10.04 6.26 -5.49
N ALA A 72 -9.56 6.58 -6.69
CA ALA A 72 -8.64 5.72 -7.45
C ALA A 72 -7.43 5.26 -6.63
N HIS A 73 -6.88 6.13 -5.76
CA HIS A 73 -5.78 5.77 -4.87
C HIS A 73 -6.10 4.54 -4.01
N TRP A 74 -7.21 4.57 -3.27
CA TRP A 74 -7.58 3.49 -2.36
C TRP A 74 -7.98 2.22 -3.11
N ARG A 75 -8.65 2.35 -4.27
CA ARG A 75 -9.01 1.19 -5.09
C ARG A 75 -7.79 0.45 -5.60
N LEU A 76 -6.78 1.16 -6.09
CA LEU A 76 -5.53 0.58 -6.58
C LEU A 76 -4.72 -0.07 -5.47
N VAL A 77 -4.66 0.55 -4.28
CA VAL A 77 -4.05 -0.07 -3.09
C VAL A 77 -4.76 -1.38 -2.75
N SER A 78 -6.09 -1.40 -2.74
CA SER A 78 -6.85 -2.62 -2.47
C SER A 78 -6.58 -3.71 -3.52
N LEU A 79 -6.50 -3.38 -4.82
CA LEU A 79 -6.19 -4.35 -5.87
C LEU A 79 -4.79 -4.97 -5.67
N MET A 80 -3.80 -4.15 -5.29
CA MET A 80 -2.46 -4.62 -4.95
C MET A 80 -2.45 -5.51 -3.70
N ASP A 81 -3.05 -5.06 -2.58
CA ASP A 81 -3.07 -5.82 -1.32
C ASP A 81 -3.85 -7.12 -1.42
N LEU A 82 -4.87 -7.18 -2.30
CA LEU A 82 -5.59 -8.39 -2.67
C LEU A 82 -4.74 -9.37 -3.51
N GLY A 83 -3.63 -8.90 -4.08
CA GLY A 83 -2.75 -9.70 -4.92
C GLY A 83 -3.32 -9.97 -6.31
N VAL A 84 -4.12 -9.05 -6.85
CA VAL A 84 -4.61 -9.16 -8.23
C VAL A 84 -3.40 -9.17 -9.17
N PRO A 85 -3.23 -10.21 -10.02
CA PRO A 85 -2.08 -10.28 -10.92
C PRO A 85 -2.05 -9.09 -11.88
N PRO A 86 -0.91 -8.41 -12.06
CA PRO A 86 -0.82 -7.21 -12.89
C PRO A 86 -1.18 -7.49 -14.35
N GLU A 87 -0.84 -8.66 -14.88
CA GLU A 87 -1.16 -9.09 -16.25
C GLU A 87 -2.67 -9.29 -16.48
N ASN A 88 -3.45 -9.43 -15.41
CA ASN A 88 -4.90 -9.53 -15.51
C ASN A 88 -5.56 -8.14 -15.56
N VAL A 89 -4.91 -7.06 -15.12
CA VAL A 89 -5.60 -5.75 -15.04
C VAL A 89 -5.51 -5.03 -16.39
N PRO A 90 -6.63 -4.86 -17.14
CA PRO A 90 -6.61 -4.09 -18.36
C PRO A 90 -6.50 -2.59 -18.04
N GLY A 91 -5.76 -1.86 -18.87
CA GLY A 91 -5.68 -0.40 -18.78
C GLY A 91 -5.08 0.11 -17.47
N VAL A 92 -4.06 -0.58 -16.94
CA VAL A 92 -3.30 -0.13 -15.76
C VAL A 92 -2.85 1.34 -15.90
N PRO A 93 -2.25 1.78 -17.03
CA PRO A 93 -1.83 3.17 -17.19
C PRO A 93 -2.98 4.17 -17.03
N GLU A 94 -4.15 3.88 -17.59
CA GLU A 94 -5.34 4.72 -17.51
C GLU A 94 -5.92 4.80 -16.10
N GLN A 95 -5.90 3.67 -15.37
CA GLN A 95 -6.38 3.59 -14.00
C GLN A 95 -5.48 4.37 -13.02
N ILE A 96 -4.17 4.35 -13.24
CA ILE A 96 -3.18 4.99 -12.35
C ILE A 96 -2.96 6.47 -12.66
N GLU A 97 -3.21 6.90 -13.89
CA GLU A 97 -2.94 8.26 -14.36
C GLU A 97 -3.51 9.36 -13.45
N PRO A 98 -4.78 9.31 -12.97
CA PRO A 98 -5.30 10.33 -12.08
C PRO A 98 -4.50 10.45 -10.78
N VAL A 99 -4.01 9.33 -10.25
CA VAL A 99 -3.20 9.30 -9.02
C VAL A 99 -1.81 9.86 -9.31
N PHE A 100 -1.16 9.42 -10.39
CA PHE A 100 0.18 9.88 -10.75
C PHE A 100 0.19 11.36 -11.12
N GLY A 101 -0.73 11.81 -11.97
CA GLY A 101 -0.86 13.22 -12.34
C GLY A 101 -1.11 14.13 -11.13
N TRP A 102 -1.89 13.65 -10.15
CA TRP A 102 -2.07 14.36 -8.88
C TRP A 102 -0.79 14.39 -8.03
N LEU A 103 -0.18 13.24 -7.75
CA LEU A 103 0.97 13.13 -6.84
C LEU A 103 2.26 13.74 -7.43
N THR A 104 2.38 13.77 -8.75
CA THR A 104 3.55 14.35 -9.43
C THR A 104 3.32 15.77 -9.94
N GLY A 105 2.08 16.26 -9.85
CA GLY A 105 1.71 17.61 -10.21
C GLY A 105 2.47 18.69 -9.41
N ARG A 106 2.80 19.79 -10.07
CA ARG A 106 3.61 20.89 -9.50
C ARG A 106 3.03 21.43 -8.18
N ALA A 107 1.72 21.59 -8.09
CA ALA A 107 1.05 22.09 -6.89
C ALA A 107 1.25 21.14 -5.69
N HIS A 108 1.09 19.83 -5.91
CA HIS A 108 1.25 18.81 -4.87
C HIS A 108 2.69 18.72 -4.36
N ARG A 109 3.67 18.80 -5.28
CA ARG A 109 5.09 18.69 -4.95
C ARG A 109 5.68 19.93 -4.28
N ARG A 110 5.13 21.12 -4.56
CA ARG A 110 5.56 22.36 -3.89
C ARG A 110 4.91 22.55 -2.52
N ASN A 111 3.83 21.83 -2.23
CA ASN A 111 3.10 21.95 -0.98
C ASN A 111 3.57 20.92 0.05
N VAL A 112 4.80 21.07 0.53
CA VAL A 112 5.37 20.27 1.63
C VAL A 112 5.84 21.22 2.72
N PRO A 113 5.01 21.50 3.74
CA PRO A 113 5.40 22.36 4.86
C PRO A 113 6.63 21.80 5.56
N VAL A 114 7.57 22.67 5.93
CA VAL A 114 8.71 22.32 6.78
C VAL A 114 8.59 23.13 8.06
N ILE A 115 8.45 22.44 9.19
CA ILE A 115 8.26 23.05 10.51
C ILE A 115 9.40 22.55 11.39
N ARG A 116 10.18 23.48 11.97
CA ARG A 116 11.39 23.16 12.75
C ARG A 116 12.35 22.19 12.03
N GLY A 117 12.53 22.40 10.72
CA GLY A 117 13.41 21.57 9.89
C GLY A 117 12.85 20.20 9.48
N LEU A 118 11.61 19.88 9.87
CA LEU A 118 10.98 18.59 9.58
C LEU A 118 9.86 18.74 8.55
N ALA A 119 9.92 17.98 7.46
CA ALA A 119 8.90 17.96 6.43
C ALA A 119 7.58 17.37 6.98
N ARG A 120 6.44 18.03 6.79
CA ARG A 120 5.12 17.56 7.22
C ARG A 120 4.37 17.00 6.02
N ARG A 121 4.33 15.67 5.90
CA ARG A 121 3.71 15.00 4.75
C ARG A 121 2.97 13.72 5.12
N CYS A 122 1.83 13.51 4.48
CA CYS A 122 1.11 12.23 4.48
C CYS A 122 1.86 11.22 3.60
N ALA A 123 3.06 10.81 4.02
CA ALA A 123 3.94 9.92 3.26
C ALA A 123 3.31 8.55 2.99
N SER A 124 2.28 8.17 3.76
CA SER A 124 1.45 7.00 3.47
C SER A 124 0.87 7.00 2.05
N ILE A 125 0.52 8.17 1.53
CA ILE A 125 -0.09 8.32 0.20
C ILE A 125 0.94 8.05 -0.89
N GLU A 126 2.08 8.73 -0.89
CA GLU A 126 3.16 8.48 -1.86
C GLU A 126 3.75 7.08 -1.71
N GLY A 127 3.87 6.55 -0.48
CA GLY A 127 4.33 5.19 -0.20
C GLY A 127 3.44 4.11 -0.81
N ASN A 128 2.12 4.21 -0.57
CA ASN A 128 1.14 3.31 -1.16
C ASN A 128 1.12 3.41 -2.70
N ALA A 129 1.15 4.63 -3.25
CA ALA A 129 1.16 4.82 -4.69
C ALA A 129 2.44 4.25 -5.34
N LEU A 130 3.58 4.35 -4.68
CA LEU A 130 4.85 3.76 -5.13
C LEU A 130 4.81 2.23 -5.08
N ALA A 131 4.23 1.63 -4.03
CA ALA A 131 4.04 0.19 -3.96
C ALA A 131 3.12 -0.32 -5.09
N VAL A 132 2.00 0.38 -5.34
CA VAL A 132 1.08 0.12 -6.46
C VAL A 132 1.81 0.22 -7.79
N ALA A 133 2.65 1.25 -7.99
CA ALA A 133 3.44 1.41 -9.19
C ALA A 133 4.32 0.19 -9.47
N VAL A 134 5.04 -0.29 -8.46
CA VAL A 134 5.91 -1.46 -8.58
C VAL A 134 5.10 -2.72 -8.88
N HIS A 135 4.00 -2.94 -8.16
CA HIS A 135 3.12 -4.10 -8.36
C HIS A 135 2.60 -4.21 -9.79
N PHE A 136 2.21 -3.08 -10.39
CA PHE A 136 1.69 -3.02 -11.74
C PHE A 136 2.74 -2.76 -12.84
N GLY A 137 4.02 -2.98 -12.54
CA GLY A 137 5.09 -2.93 -13.55
C GLY A 137 5.52 -1.52 -13.98
N LEU A 138 5.19 -0.49 -13.20
CA LEU A 138 5.46 0.92 -13.47
C LEU A 138 6.65 1.47 -12.67
N ALA A 139 7.51 0.59 -12.14
CA ALA A 139 8.73 1.01 -11.44
C ALA A 139 9.67 1.86 -12.33
N GLY A 140 9.68 1.59 -13.65
CA GLY A 140 10.46 2.37 -14.63
C GLY A 140 9.83 3.71 -15.04
N ASP A 141 8.59 4.02 -14.61
CA ASP A 141 7.97 5.32 -14.89
C ASP A 141 8.75 6.43 -14.12
N PRO A 142 9.17 7.53 -14.78
CA PRO A 142 9.87 8.64 -14.12
C PRO A 142 9.12 9.22 -12.91
N ARG A 143 7.78 9.12 -12.91
CA ARG A 143 6.92 9.57 -11.80
C ARG A 143 7.07 8.69 -10.56
N SER A 144 7.38 7.40 -10.72
CA SER A 144 7.71 6.50 -9.61
C SER A 144 8.99 6.95 -8.91
N LYS A 145 10.05 7.26 -9.68
CA LYS A 145 11.29 7.86 -9.15
C LYS A 145 11.02 9.18 -8.44
N LEU A 146 10.12 10.00 -8.99
CA LEU A 146 9.76 11.29 -8.42
C LEU A 146 9.11 11.19 -7.03
N MET A 147 8.25 10.19 -6.85
CA MET A 147 7.63 9.89 -5.55
C MET A 147 8.66 9.34 -4.58
N ALA A 148 9.53 8.41 -5.02
CA ALA A 148 10.61 7.87 -4.20
C ALA A 148 11.56 8.98 -3.70
N ASP A 149 11.98 9.90 -4.58
CA ASP A 149 12.86 11.02 -4.22
C ASP A 149 12.19 11.96 -3.20
N GLY A 150 10.89 12.19 -3.34
CA GLY A 150 10.11 12.95 -2.36
C GLY A 150 10.17 12.27 -1.00
N LEU A 151 9.81 10.99 -0.93
CA LEU A 151 9.83 10.23 0.33
C LEU A 151 11.21 10.24 0.99
N VAL A 152 12.28 10.01 0.23
CA VAL A 152 13.68 10.07 0.72
C VAL A 152 13.99 11.45 1.30
N ALA A 153 13.62 12.52 0.59
CA ALA A 153 13.88 13.90 1.02
C ALA A 153 13.06 14.33 2.24
N TRP A 154 11.90 13.71 2.48
CA TRP A 154 11.00 14.06 3.58
C TRP A 154 11.17 13.22 4.83
N GLN A 155 12.08 12.23 4.82
CA GLN A 155 12.29 11.35 5.96
C GLN A 155 12.90 12.11 7.14
N TRP A 156 12.37 11.88 8.34
CA TRP A 156 12.82 12.52 9.56
C TRP A 156 14.09 11.84 10.10
N PRO A 157 14.84 12.51 11.00
CA PRO A 157 16.08 11.94 11.58
C PRO A 157 15.87 10.63 12.33
N ASP A 158 14.67 10.38 12.86
CA ASP A 158 14.33 9.12 13.52
C ASP A 158 14.03 7.98 12.53
N GLY A 159 14.10 8.22 11.22
CA GLY A 159 13.91 7.23 10.17
C GLY A 159 12.46 7.08 9.70
N GLY A 160 11.50 7.81 10.25
CA GLY A 160 10.11 7.74 9.80
C GLY A 160 9.59 9.01 9.15
N TRP A 161 8.26 9.12 9.05
CA TRP A 161 7.54 10.28 8.51
C TRP A 161 6.36 10.66 9.41
N ASN A 162 5.93 11.92 9.33
CA ASN A 162 4.69 12.36 9.98
C ASN A 162 4.05 13.52 9.20
N CYS A 163 2.73 13.60 9.26
CA CYS A 163 1.94 14.68 8.68
C CYS A 163 1.49 15.75 9.70
N ASP A 164 1.69 15.50 11.01
CA ASP A 164 1.30 16.40 12.09
C ASP A 164 1.97 17.78 11.95
N ARG A 165 1.15 18.83 11.88
CA ARG A 165 1.61 20.22 11.70
C ARG A 165 1.86 20.95 13.01
N ARG A 166 1.61 20.32 14.15
CA ARG A 166 1.97 20.87 15.46
C ARG A 166 3.49 21.04 15.55
N GLU A 167 3.94 22.13 16.17
CA GLU A 167 5.36 22.42 16.32
C GLU A 167 6.06 21.42 17.24
N GLU A 168 5.32 20.86 18.19
CA GLU A 168 5.81 19.90 19.18
C GLU A 168 5.99 18.51 18.58
N ALA A 169 5.48 18.24 17.38
CA ALA A 169 5.64 16.94 16.73
C ALA A 169 7.10 16.73 16.28
N HIS A 170 7.78 15.82 16.98
CA HIS A 170 9.20 15.47 16.74
C HIS A 170 9.43 13.96 16.60
N HIS A 171 8.37 13.15 16.64
CA HIS A 171 8.42 11.71 16.38
C HIS A 171 7.63 11.36 15.11
N ALA A 172 8.15 10.42 14.35
CA ALA A 172 7.46 9.82 13.23
C ALA A 172 6.22 9.04 13.67
N SER A 173 5.27 8.94 12.74
CA SER A 173 4.04 8.17 12.88
C SER A 173 4.19 6.81 12.20
N PHE A 174 3.73 5.75 12.84
CA PHE A 174 3.66 4.41 12.24
C PHE A 174 2.77 4.38 11.00
N HIS A 175 1.66 5.11 11.03
CA HIS A 175 0.70 5.18 9.93
C HIS A 175 1.29 5.80 8.66
N GLU A 176 2.22 6.74 8.81
CA GLU A 176 2.91 7.36 7.67
C GLU A 176 4.17 6.58 7.28
N THR A 177 4.85 5.99 8.27
CA THR A 177 6.14 5.33 8.07
C THR A 177 6.02 3.98 7.40
N HIS A 178 5.06 3.16 7.82
CA HIS A 178 4.94 1.79 7.31
C HIS A 178 4.66 1.74 5.78
N PRO A 179 3.69 2.50 5.23
CA PRO A 179 3.45 2.45 3.79
C PRO A 179 4.58 3.08 2.97
N ALA A 180 5.21 4.16 3.48
CA ALA A 180 6.39 4.76 2.86
C ALA A 180 7.56 3.76 2.78
N MET A 181 7.81 3.03 3.87
CA MET A 181 8.80 1.96 3.91
C MET A 181 8.50 0.85 2.89
N ARG A 182 7.26 0.33 2.84
CA ARG A 182 6.85 -0.72 1.89
C ARG A 182 7.07 -0.27 0.45
N GLY A 183 6.64 0.94 0.11
CA GLY A 183 6.80 1.52 -1.23
C GLY A 183 8.27 1.67 -1.62
N LEU A 184 9.09 2.26 -0.76
CA LEU A 184 10.53 2.45 -1.03
C LEU A 184 11.29 1.13 -1.13
N ALA A 185 10.99 0.16 -0.26
CA ALA A 185 11.60 -1.17 -0.32
C ALA A 185 11.23 -1.91 -1.61
N ALA A 186 9.97 -1.85 -2.04
CA ALA A 186 9.53 -2.43 -3.30
C ALA A 186 10.23 -1.76 -4.49
N PHE A 187 10.30 -0.43 -4.49
CA PHE A 187 10.95 0.34 -5.55
C PHE A 187 12.45 0.06 -5.62
N GLY A 188 13.15 0.11 -4.50
CA GLY A 188 14.59 -0.16 -4.42
C GLY A 188 14.95 -1.57 -4.90
N ARG A 189 14.13 -2.59 -4.58
CA ARG A 189 14.30 -3.95 -5.13
C ARG A 189 14.08 -4.02 -6.63
N ALA A 190 13.07 -3.32 -7.14
CA ALA A 190 12.72 -3.37 -8.56
C ALA A 190 13.71 -2.60 -9.45
N THR A 191 14.32 -1.53 -8.95
CA THR A 191 15.15 -0.61 -9.76
C THR A 191 16.63 -0.61 -9.40
N GLY A 192 17.00 -1.16 -8.24
CA GLY A 192 18.35 -1.02 -7.69
C GLY A 192 18.65 0.34 -7.07
N ASP A 193 17.64 1.19 -6.85
CA ASP A 193 17.84 2.52 -6.25
C ASP A 193 18.35 2.42 -4.80
N ALA A 194 19.62 2.76 -4.60
CA ALA A 194 20.29 2.68 -3.31
C ALA A 194 19.73 3.68 -2.29
N SER A 195 19.25 4.84 -2.73
CA SER A 195 18.70 5.87 -1.84
C SER A 195 17.35 5.43 -1.26
N ALA A 196 16.50 4.82 -2.10
CA ALA A 196 15.24 4.24 -1.68
C ALA A 196 15.46 3.06 -0.73
N THR A 197 16.38 2.15 -1.05
CA THR A 197 16.75 1.04 -0.16
C THR A 197 17.26 1.54 1.20
N ALA A 198 18.14 2.53 1.21
CA ALA A 198 18.67 3.09 2.46
C ALA A 198 17.58 3.76 3.32
N ALA A 199 16.68 4.52 2.69
CA ALA A 199 15.55 5.13 3.40
C ALA A 199 14.58 4.08 3.95
N ALA A 200 14.29 3.02 3.19
CA ALA A 200 13.48 1.91 3.65
C ALA A 200 14.12 1.20 4.86
N ASN A 201 15.43 0.99 4.86
CA ASN A 201 16.13 0.36 5.98
C ASN A 201 16.09 1.23 7.26
N ARG A 202 16.23 2.55 7.14
CA ARG A 202 16.05 3.46 8.29
C ARG A 202 14.64 3.43 8.87
N ALA A 203 13.64 3.28 7.99
CA ALA A 203 12.25 3.14 8.40
C ALA A 203 11.97 1.79 9.07
N ALA A 204 12.60 0.72 8.59
CA ALA A 204 12.56 -0.57 9.25
C ALA A 204 13.19 -0.50 10.65
N GLU A 205 14.34 0.16 10.79
CA GLU A 205 14.98 0.39 12.10
C GLU A 205 14.09 1.22 13.04
N PHE A 206 13.38 2.23 12.54
CA PHE A 206 12.36 2.93 13.32
C PHE A 206 11.29 1.98 13.87
N ILE A 207 10.72 1.11 13.04
CA ILE A 207 9.69 0.15 13.47
C ILE A 207 10.27 -0.90 14.44
N LEU A 208 11.48 -1.39 14.19
CA LEU A 208 12.13 -2.44 15.00
C LEU A 208 12.54 -1.94 16.39
N ARG A 209 13.00 -0.70 16.54
CA ARG A 209 13.26 -0.08 17.86
C ARG A 209 12.01 -0.03 18.74
N HIS A 210 10.85 0.01 18.11
CA HIS A 210 9.54 -0.04 18.75
C HIS A 210 9.01 -1.47 18.89
N ARG A 211 9.83 -2.49 18.65
CA ARG A 211 9.43 -3.90 18.70
C ARG A 211 8.15 -4.15 17.90
N VAL A 212 8.07 -3.55 16.71
CA VAL A 212 6.92 -3.54 15.81
C VAL A 212 5.77 -2.67 16.31
N CYS A 213 5.20 -2.92 17.49
CA CYS A 213 3.95 -2.26 17.93
C CYS A 213 3.97 -1.69 19.36
N PHE A 214 5.15 -1.49 19.96
CA PHE A 214 5.33 -1.01 21.33
C PHE A 214 6.08 0.32 21.41
N ARG A 215 5.96 1.00 22.56
CA ARG A 215 6.73 2.20 22.87
C ARG A 215 8.15 1.81 23.26
N GLU A 216 9.14 2.51 22.73
CA GLU A 216 10.56 2.26 23.04
C GLU A 216 10.82 2.36 24.55
N ARG A 217 10.39 3.46 25.18
CA ARG A 217 10.68 3.76 26.59
C ARG A 217 9.94 2.88 27.59
N THR A 218 8.65 2.60 27.37
CA THR A 218 7.81 1.93 28.37
C THR A 218 7.54 0.46 28.07
N GLY A 219 7.64 0.05 26.80
CA GLY A 219 7.22 -1.28 26.37
C GLY A 219 5.72 -1.51 26.31
N ASP A 220 4.90 -0.49 26.59
CA ASP A 220 3.46 -0.58 26.39
C ASP A 220 3.11 -0.55 24.90
N PRO A 221 1.97 -1.11 24.48
CA PRO A 221 1.47 -0.95 23.11
C PRO A 221 1.38 0.52 22.68
N LEU A 222 1.66 0.80 21.41
CA LEU A 222 1.52 2.13 20.82
C LEU A 222 0.09 2.66 20.97
N SER A 223 -0.90 1.80 20.75
CA SER A 223 -2.32 2.06 20.98
C SER A 223 -3.07 0.73 21.15
N ALA A 224 -4.32 0.80 21.62
CA ALA A 224 -5.21 -0.37 21.66
C ALA A 224 -5.51 -0.94 20.26
N GLN A 225 -5.35 -0.13 19.19
CA GLN A 225 -5.53 -0.60 17.82
C GLN A 225 -4.29 -1.31 17.28
N ALA A 226 -3.09 -0.95 17.77
CA ALA A 226 -1.84 -1.54 17.28
C ALA A 226 -1.72 -3.05 17.58
N VAL A 227 -2.52 -3.57 18.52
CA VAL A 227 -2.56 -4.98 18.94
C VAL A 227 -3.80 -5.73 18.45
N LYS A 228 -4.57 -5.14 17.53
CA LYS A 228 -5.76 -5.76 16.92
C LYS A 228 -5.46 -6.05 15.45
N LEU A 229 -5.95 -7.20 14.97
CA LEU A 229 -5.87 -7.55 13.55
C LEU A 229 -6.90 -6.76 12.75
N HIS A 230 -6.45 -6.03 11.74
CA HIS A 230 -7.32 -5.36 10.78
C HIS A 230 -7.12 -5.92 9.37
N TYR A 231 -8.23 -6.16 8.67
CA TYR A 231 -8.20 -6.38 7.23
C TYR A 231 -9.48 -5.82 6.57
N PRO A 232 -9.35 -5.06 5.47
CA PRO A 232 -8.12 -4.45 4.97
C PRO A 232 -7.58 -3.37 5.94
N PRO A 233 -6.25 -3.19 6.06
CA PRO A 233 -5.68 -2.24 7.01
C PRO A 233 -5.86 -0.77 6.60
N TYR A 234 -5.99 -0.49 5.29
CA TYR A 234 -6.03 0.86 4.72
C TYR A 234 -4.87 1.76 5.20
N TRP A 235 -5.15 2.66 6.14
CA TRP A 235 -4.19 3.60 6.74
C TRP A 235 -3.75 3.15 8.14
N HIS A 236 -4.44 2.17 8.71
CA HIS A 236 -4.14 1.68 10.04
C HIS A 236 -2.84 0.89 10.05
N TYR A 237 -2.13 1.02 11.17
CA TYR A 237 -0.98 0.22 11.48
C TYR A 237 -1.33 -0.65 12.67
N ASP A 238 -1.07 -1.95 12.55
CA ASP A 238 -1.13 -2.92 13.62
C ASP A 238 0.07 -3.86 13.54
N PHE A 239 0.19 -4.74 14.53
CA PHE A 239 1.30 -5.68 14.62
C PHE A 239 1.36 -6.63 13.41
N PHE A 240 0.22 -6.94 12.76
CA PHE A 240 0.21 -7.81 11.60
C PHE A 240 0.72 -7.08 10.35
N ALA A 241 0.38 -5.80 10.19
CA ALA A 241 0.96 -4.96 9.15
C ALA A 241 2.48 -4.80 9.33
N GLY A 242 2.98 -4.82 10.56
CA GLY A 242 4.39 -4.62 10.88
C GLY A 242 5.30 -5.85 10.81
N LEU A 243 4.73 -7.05 10.64
CA LEU A 243 5.46 -8.32 10.51
C LEU A 243 5.73 -8.66 9.03
#